data_AF-A0A354X404-F1
#
_entry.id   AF-A0A354X404-F1
#
_cell.length_a   1.000
_cell.length_b   1.000
_cell.length_c   1.000
_cell.angle_alpha   90.00
_cell.angle_beta   90.00
_cell.angle_gamma   90.00
#
_symmetry.space_group_name_H-M   'P 1'
#
loop_
_entity.id
_entity.type
_entity.pdbx_description
1 polymer ?
#
loop_
_entity_poly.entity_id
_entity_poly.type
_entity_poly.pdbx_seq_one_letter_code
_entity_poly.pdbx_strand_id
1 'polypeptide(L)'
;MLPLNYQYEQSAVIYRVLANANRAFSAWLHNNGFEDESGKRFRLFTYSRFYVPQYLIKGRFMEVLSEYVEWYISFLPENSTAEFIQGLFHDQSLEVG
;
A
#
# COMPACT_ATOMS: atom_id res chain seq x y z
N MET A 1 12.27 11.53 9.64
CA MET A 1 13.36 10.55 9.34
C MET A 1 12.71 9.20 9.13
N LEU A 2 13.13 8.47 8.10
CA LEU A 2 12.55 7.20 7.69
C LEU A 2 13.62 6.09 7.81
N PRO A 3 13.39 4.97 8.53
CA PRO A 3 14.37 3.87 8.64
C PRO A 3 14.58 3.20 7.28
N LEU A 4 15.81 2.88 6.85
CA LEU A 4 16.03 2.28 5.52
C LEU A 4 15.33 0.93 5.28
N ASN A 5 14.94 0.25 6.36
CA ASN A 5 14.18 -0.98 6.39
C ASN A 5 12.66 -0.78 6.50
N TYR A 6 12.14 0.40 6.12
CA TYR A 6 10.73 0.82 6.22
C TYR A 6 9.71 -0.06 5.46
N GLN A 7 10.15 -1.07 4.69
CA GLN A 7 9.28 -1.78 3.74
C GLN A 7 8.22 -2.64 4.45
N TYR A 8 8.50 -3.08 5.68
CA TYR A 8 7.52 -3.79 6.50
C TYR A 8 6.39 -2.84 6.92
N GLU A 9 6.75 -1.67 7.43
CA GLU A 9 5.87 -0.60 7.87
C GLU A 9 5.04 -0.06 6.69
N GLN A 10 5.67 0.11 5.51
CA GLN A 10 4.96 0.43 4.27
C GLN A 10 3.88 -0.59 3.93
N SER A 11 4.21 -1.89 4.04
CA SER A 11 3.23 -2.94 3.77
C SER A 11 2.06 -2.89 4.75
N ALA A 12 2.35 -2.59 6.01
CA ALA A 12 1.34 -2.48 7.07
C ALA A 12 0.37 -1.33 6.82
N VAL A 13 0.84 -0.21 6.23
CA VAL A 13 -0.03 0.90 5.80
C VAL A 13 -1.11 0.41 4.83
N ILE A 14 -0.72 -0.33 3.79
CA ILE A 14 -1.67 -0.86 2.81
C ILE A 14 -2.72 -1.72 3.53
N TYR A 15 -2.30 -2.62 4.40
CA TYR A 15 -3.23 -3.44 5.18
C TYR A 15 -4.15 -2.64 6.10
N ARG A 16 -3.68 -1.53 6.70
CA ARG A 16 -4.52 -0.65 7.53
C ARG A 16 -5.60 0.04 6.69
N VAL A 17 -5.24 0.58 5.53
CA VAL A 17 -6.19 1.20 4.59
C VAL A 17 -7.25 0.18 4.17
N LEU A 18 -6.81 -1.01 3.78
CA LEU A 18 -7.71 -2.10 3.38
C LEU A 18 -8.59 -2.61 4.53
N ALA A 19 -8.07 -2.67 5.76
CA ALA A 19 -8.83 -3.08 6.94
C ALA A 19 -9.91 -2.06 7.34
N ASN A 20 -9.63 -0.75 7.19
CA ASN A 20 -10.61 0.30 7.43
C ASN A 20 -11.80 0.23 6.46
N ALA A 21 -11.60 -0.33 5.27
CA ALA A 21 -12.64 -0.58 4.29
C ALA A 21 -13.52 -1.83 4.59
N ASN A 22 -13.31 -2.46 5.76
CA ASN A 22 -13.86 -3.71 6.32
C ASN A 22 -14.95 -4.42 5.48
N ARG A 23 -16.14 -3.83 5.30
CA ARG A 23 -17.23 -4.48 4.54
C ARG A 23 -17.01 -4.52 3.03
N ALA A 24 -16.56 -3.41 2.44
CA ALA A 24 -16.39 -3.31 0.99
C ALA A 24 -15.13 -4.05 0.52
N PHE A 25 -14.05 -4.02 1.32
CA PHE A 25 -12.83 -4.76 1.00
C PHE A 25 -13.01 -6.28 1.14
N SER A 26 -13.70 -6.78 2.18
CA SER A 26 -14.02 -8.21 2.27
C SER A 26 -14.88 -8.69 1.11
N ALA A 27 -15.86 -7.89 0.67
CA ALA A 27 -16.66 -8.20 -0.51
C ALA A 27 -15.82 -8.20 -1.79
N TRP A 28 -14.92 -7.22 -1.96
CA TRP A 28 -13.97 -7.18 -3.07
C TRP A 28 -13.05 -8.40 -3.07
N LEU A 29 -12.48 -8.78 -1.92
CA LEU A 29 -11.60 -9.92 -1.79
C LEU A 29 -12.33 -11.24 -2.05
N HIS A 30 -13.58 -11.38 -1.63
CA HIS A 30 -14.39 -12.57 -1.97
C HIS A 30 -14.66 -12.66 -3.47
N ASN A 31 -14.97 -11.52 -4.12
CA ASN A 31 -15.35 -11.50 -5.53
C ASN A 31 -14.16 -11.57 -6.49
N ASN A 32 -12.97 -11.16 -6.06
CA ASN A 32 -11.77 -11.04 -6.92
C ASN A 32 -10.57 -11.82 -6.38
N GLY A 33 -10.69 -12.43 -5.19
CA GLY A 33 -9.64 -13.16 -4.50
C GLY A 33 -9.26 -14.43 -5.24
N PHE A 34 -7.98 -14.57 -5.59
CA PHE A 34 -7.41 -15.87 -5.92
C PHE A 34 -7.11 -16.62 -4.62
N GLU A 35 -7.96 -17.57 -4.27
CA GLU A 35 -7.62 -18.66 -3.37
C GLU A 35 -7.06 -19.80 -4.22
N ASP A 36 -5.81 -20.21 -3.96
CA ASP A 36 -5.27 -21.45 -4.52
C ASP A 36 -6.15 -22.65 -4.12
N GLU A 37 -6.06 -23.77 -4.82
CA GLU A 37 -6.70 -25.04 -4.43
C GLU A 37 -6.32 -25.47 -3.01
N SER A 38 -5.18 -24.97 -2.52
CA SER A 38 -4.66 -25.13 -1.15
C SER A 38 -5.24 -24.15 -0.11
N GLY A 39 -6.17 -23.27 -0.49
CA GLY A 39 -6.73 -22.21 0.36
C GLY A 39 -5.78 -21.03 0.63
N LYS A 40 -4.68 -20.91 -0.12
CA LYS A 40 -3.70 -19.82 0.05
C LYS A 40 -4.21 -18.55 -0.62
N ARG A 41 -4.43 -17.51 0.17
CA ARG A 41 -4.83 -16.18 -0.31
C ARG A 41 -3.63 -15.44 -0.89
N PHE A 42 -3.70 -15.08 -2.18
CA PHE A 42 -2.68 -14.25 -2.81
C PHE A 42 -2.92 -12.76 -2.56
N ARG A 43 -1.83 -11.98 -2.50
CA ARG A 43 -1.91 -10.51 -2.52
C ARG A 43 -2.16 -10.07 -3.97
N LEU A 44 -3.31 -9.49 -4.24
CA LEU A 44 -3.65 -8.95 -5.57
C LEU A 44 -3.12 -7.54 -5.79
N PHE A 45 -2.03 -7.21 -5.10
CA PHE A 45 -1.39 -5.92 -5.19
C PHE A 45 0.12 -6.03 -5.04
N THR A 46 0.81 -5.06 -5.61
CA THR A 46 2.23 -4.79 -5.43
C THR A 46 2.42 -3.30 -5.16
N TYR A 47 3.57 -2.93 -4.62
CA TYR A 47 3.89 -1.54 -4.32
C TYR A 47 5.38 -1.29 -4.54
N SER A 48 5.70 -0.06 -4.92
CA SER A 48 7.08 0.41 -5.03
C SER A 48 7.62 0.80 -3.66
N ARG A 49 8.95 0.98 -3.60
CA ARG A 49 9.56 1.81 -2.56
C ARG A 49 9.06 3.25 -2.69
N PHE A 50 9.27 4.05 -1.66
CA PHE A 50 9.04 5.49 -1.77
C PHE A 50 10.05 6.10 -2.74
N TYR A 51 9.54 6.85 -3.70
CA TYR A 51 10.36 7.72 -4.51
C TYR A 51 10.44 9.07 -3.79
N VAL A 52 11.62 9.34 -3.26
CA VAL A 52 11.92 10.58 -2.53
C VAL A 52 12.83 11.43 -3.40
N PRO A 53 12.34 12.55 -3.97
CA PRO A 53 13.13 13.38 -4.89
C PRO A 53 14.42 13.92 -4.26
N GLN A 54 14.37 14.32 -3.00
CA GLN A 54 15.52 14.87 -2.27
C GLN A 54 15.60 14.26 -0.88
N TYR A 55 16.75 13.63 -0.59
CA TYR A 55 16.99 13.01 0.72
C TYR A 55 18.48 13.00 1.09
N LEU A 56 18.74 12.81 2.37
CA LEU A 56 20.06 12.57 2.92
C LEU A 56 20.07 11.27 3.72
N ILE A 57 21.09 10.43 3.53
CA ILE A 57 21.25 9.19 4.31
C ILE A 57 22.13 9.49 5.53
N LYS A 58 21.59 9.23 6.72
CA LYS A 58 22.29 9.36 8.01
C LYS A 58 22.27 8.00 8.72
N GLY A 59 23.34 7.22 8.55
CA GLY A 59 23.44 5.88 9.12
C GLY A 59 22.35 4.95 8.58
N ARG A 60 21.44 4.50 9.46
CA ARG A 60 20.31 3.60 9.10
C ARG A 60 19.02 4.34 8.75
N PHE A 61 19.07 5.66 8.63
CA PHE A 61 17.91 6.50 8.39
C PHE A 61 18.08 7.35 7.13
N MET A 62 16.96 7.60 6.47
CA MET A 62 16.79 8.55 5.40
C MET A 62 16.09 9.80 5.95
N GLU A 63 16.71 10.95 5.81
CA GLU A 63 16.10 12.25 6.04
C GLU A 63 15.47 12.71 4.72
N VAL A 64 14.15 12.83 4.70
CA VAL A 64 13.40 13.34 3.55
C VAL A 64 13.49 14.86 3.56
N LEU A 65 14.00 15.44 2.48
CA LEU A 65 14.18 16.88 2.31
C LEU A 65 13.20 17.48 1.30
N SER A 66 12.49 16.64 0.54
CA SER A 66 11.45 17.05 -0.39
C SER A 66 10.12 17.32 0.31
N GLU A 67 9.32 18.24 -0.26
CA GLU A 67 7.95 18.54 0.22
C GLU A 67 6.95 17.41 -0.08
N TYR A 68 7.29 16.52 -1.01
CA TYR A 68 6.48 15.38 -1.39
C TYR A 68 7.31 14.10 -1.51
N VAL A 69 6.61 12.98 -1.44
CA VAL A 69 7.10 11.63 -1.67
C VAL A 69 6.10 10.93 -2.57
N GLU A 70 6.57 10.25 -3.60
CA GLU A 70 5.68 9.46 -4.47
C GLU A 70 5.69 7.99 -4.04
N TRP A 71 4.52 7.38 -4.11
CA TRP A 71 4.35 5.97 -3.83
C TRP A 71 3.44 5.33 -4.88
N TYR A 72 3.97 4.34 -5.59
CA TYR A 72 3.22 3.59 -6.58
C TYR A 72 2.65 2.33 -5.95
N ILE A 73 1.34 2.20 -5.98
CA ILE A 73 0.62 0.98 -5.59
C ILE A 73 -0.13 0.49 -6.80
N SER A 74 0.01 -0.78 -7.12
CA SER A 74 -0.64 -1.40 -8.27
C SER A 74 -1.45 -2.59 -7.80
N PHE A 75 -2.70 -2.62 -8.20
CA PHE A 75 -3.60 -3.74 -7.98
C PHE A 75 -3.81 -4.45 -9.30
N LEU A 76 -4.01 -5.77 -9.27
CA LEU A 76 -4.57 -6.49 -10.41
C LEU A 76 -6.09 -6.28 -10.35
N PRO A 77 -6.68 -5.38 -11.17
CA PRO A 77 -8.09 -5.11 -11.10
C PRO A 77 -8.83 -6.10 -12.02
N GLU A 78 -9.83 -6.78 -11.50
CA GLU A 78 -10.91 -7.29 -12.36
C GLU A 78 -12.03 -6.25 -12.45
N ASN A 79 -12.85 -6.38 -13.50
CA ASN A 79 -13.79 -5.37 -13.97
C ASN A 79 -14.58 -4.68 -12.83
N SER A 80 -14.67 -3.34 -12.89
CA SER A 80 -15.47 -2.48 -11.99
C SER A 80 -14.93 -2.27 -10.56
N THR A 81 -13.63 -2.49 -10.32
CA THR A 81 -13.04 -2.30 -8.96
C THR A 81 -11.98 -1.19 -8.88
N ALA A 82 -11.61 -0.59 -10.02
CA ALA A 82 -10.59 0.45 -10.07
C ALA A 82 -11.01 1.73 -9.33
N GLU A 83 -12.25 2.21 -9.53
CA GLU A 83 -12.74 3.41 -8.84
C GLU A 83 -12.84 3.19 -7.33
N PHE A 84 -13.20 1.97 -6.90
CA PHE A 84 -13.24 1.62 -5.49
C PHE A 84 -11.85 1.70 -4.85
N ILE A 85 -10.86 1.05 -5.45
CA ILE A 85 -9.48 1.08 -4.96
C ILE A 85 -8.94 2.52 -4.95
N GLN A 86 -9.16 3.30 -6.02
CA GLN A 86 -8.78 4.71 -6.03
C GLN A 86 -9.43 5.50 -4.90
N GLY A 87 -10.73 5.30 -4.67
CA GLY A 87 -11.46 5.93 -3.57
C GLY A 87 -10.95 5.55 -2.18
N LEU A 88 -10.43 4.32 -2.00
CA LEU A 88 -9.84 3.89 -0.73
C LEU A 88 -8.55 4.63 -0.38
N PHE A 89 -7.74 4.95 -1.38
CA PHE A 89 -6.44 5.63 -1.18
C PHE A 89 -6.54 7.15 -1.34
N HIS A 90 -7.66 7.67 -1.83
CA HIS A 90 -7.89 9.11 -1.99
C HIS A 90 -8.00 9.80 -0.62
N ASP A 91 -7.30 10.94 -0.48
CA ASP A 91 -7.29 11.79 0.72
C ASP A 91 -7.05 11.07 2.05
N GLN A 92 -6.29 9.97 2.02
CA GLN A 92 -5.91 9.25 3.24
C GLN A 92 -4.68 9.89 3.90
N SER A 93 -4.75 10.06 5.23
CA SER A 93 -3.56 10.30 6.03
C SER A 93 -2.90 8.97 6.34
N LEU A 94 -1.67 8.79 5.85
CA LEU A 94 -0.92 7.55 5.96
C LEU A 94 0.25 7.75 6.91
N GLU A 95 0.36 6.89 7.92
CA GLU A 95 1.46 6.89 8.87
C GLU A 95 2.39 5.70 8.59
N VAL A 96 3.69 5.93 8.43
CA VAL A 96 4.70 4.90 8.21
C VAL A 96 5.63 4.88 9.43
N GLY A 97 5.39 3.94 10.35
CA GLY A 97 6.08 3.81 11.63
C GLY A 97 5.36 2.85 12.55
#